data_AF-A0A7W1GQ81-F1
#
_entry.id   AF-A0A7W1GQ81-F1
#
_cell.length_a   1.000
_cell.length_b   1.000
_cell.length_c   1.000
_cell.angle_alpha   90.00
_cell.angle_beta   90.00
_cell.angle_gamma   90.00
#
_symmetry.space_group_name_H-M   'P 1'
#
loop_
_entity.id
_entity.type
_entity.pdbx_description
1 polymer ?
#
loop_
_entity_poly.entity_id
_entity_poly.type
_entity_poly.pdbx_seq_one_letter_code
_entity_poly.pdbx_strand_id
1 'polypeptide(L)'
;YGVRLVGPNCLGVINTAPGVRLNASLSPLMPARGRVGFFCQSGALGSAILENVDRRGFGLSTFVSAGNRADVSGNDLLQYWEEDDATEVVLLYLESIGNPRKFSRIARRVARRKPVVAVKTGRTLQGVPVGHAVRSSNAPQRAVDSMLRQAGVIQVDTLDELFDVAQLLAYQPLPRGQRVSVVGNSDALGLLAADAATAVGLTVGDPVSLGAYASADDFERALDATIDDPDVDAVVAVYIPPLEATGDEVANVLAAVGEQSDKPIVSTFLGREGIPELLRVPDVEGAPGRGSVPSYSAVEAAVRALARVAAYSEWLGTPAGEVRVFDDAHPDEARRVVESALVAAPAGATLDPEQTRAVLAAYGVDVQATADEAAPDGVPVRVHGFEDPLFGPIVSFGVADATSDLLDDRAYRIPPITDADAAGMVREIRSAPLLTGYRGAEPVNMAAIEELVQRVARLKSELPRLVSIDVGPALASSAGVTVLEAEARVGPVGDTRGDWSARRLARMPGDTVPH
;
A
#
# COMPACT_ATOMS: atom_id res chain seq x y z
N TYR A 1 29.89 -5.30 -21.29
CA TYR A 1 30.47 -5.92 -20.08
C TYR A 1 29.50 -6.79 -19.29
N GLY A 2 28.16 -6.66 -19.42
CA GLY A 2 27.23 -7.54 -18.70
C GLY A 2 27.22 -7.35 -17.18
N VAL A 3 27.80 -6.25 -16.70
CA VAL A 3 27.91 -5.91 -15.28
C VAL A 3 26.69 -5.09 -14.86
N ARG A 4 26.15 -5.38 -13.67
CA ARG A 4 25.12 -4.57 -13.00
C ARG A 4 25.75 -3.65 -11.96
N LEU A 5 25.16 -2.47 -11.75
CA LEU A 5 25.67 -1.46 -10.81
C LEU A 5 24.67 -1.17 -9.68
N VAL A 6 25.13 -1.24 -8.43
CA VAL A 6 24.44 -0.67 -7.26
C VAL A 6 25.01 0.73 -7.01
N GLY A 7 24.16 1.74 -6.84
CA GLY A 7 24.58 3.14 -6.75
C GLY A 7 24.34 3.95 -8.04
N PRO A 8 25.14 5.00 -8.29
CA PRO A 8 26.21 5.55 -7.44
C PRO A 8 25.67 6.28 -6.19
N ASN A 9 26.55 6.87 -5.37
CA ASN A 9 26.20 7.63 -4.16
C ASN A 9 25.38 6.81 -3.14
N CYS A 10 25.76 5.54 -2.96
CA CYS A 10 25.11 4.63 -2.04
C CYS A 10 25.97 4.34 -0.82
N LEU A 11 25.34 3.92 0.27
CA LEU A 11 26.06 3.38 1.42
C LEU A 11 26.76 2.05 1.09
N GLY A 12 26.13 1.21 0.25
CA GLY A 12 26.64 -0.11 -0.17
C GLY A 12 25.66 -1.25 0.14
N VAL A 13 26.20 -2.47 0.23
CA VAL A 13 25.42 -3.71 0.37
C VAL A 13 25.91 -4.52 1.57
N ILE A 14 24.98 -5.10 2.33
CA ILE A 14 25.26 -6.03 3.43
C ILE A 14 24.45 -7.31 3.20
N ASN A 15 25.09 -8.47 3.39
CA ASN A 15 24.45 -9.78 3.37
C ASN A 15 24.85 -10.55 4.64
N THR A 16 23.86 -10.97 5.43
CA THR A 16 24.08 -11.61 6.73
C THR A 16 24.09 -13.15 6.67
N ALA A 17 23.93 -13.75 5.48
CA ALA A 17 23.93 -15.20 5.30
C ALA A 17 25.23 -15.81 5.84
N PRO A 18 25.18 -16.88 6.67
CA PRO A 18 26.37 -17.40 7.37
C PRO A 18 27.52 -17.81 6.44
N GLY A 19 27.21 -18.35 5.26
CA GLY A 19 28.20 -18.79 4.28
C GLY A 19 28.88 -17.65 3.49
N VAL A 20 28.38 -16.42 3.59
CA VAL A 20 28.91 -15.25 2.86
C VAL A 20 29.35 -14.16 3.83
N ARG A 21 28.46 -13.77 4.75
CA ARG A 21 28.61 -12.74 5.79
C ARG A 21 29.46 -11.56 5.34
N LEU A 22 28.89 -10.74 4.47
CA LEU A 22 29.56 -9.63 3.79
C LEU A 22 29.00 -8.28 4.25
N ASN A 23 29.90 -7.36 4.63
CA ASN A 23 29.60 -5.94 4.71
C ASN A 23 30.44 -5.20 3.67
N ALA A 24 29.83 -4.93 2.51
CA ALA A 24 30.40 -4.11 1.44
C ALA A 24 29.75 -2.72 1.45
N SER A 25 29.71 -2.10 2.63
CA SER A 25 29.16 -0.75 2.84
C SER A 25 30.15 0.16 3.56
N LEU A 26 29.83 1.45 3.60
CA LEU A 26 30.58 2.45 4.37
C LEU A 26 30.25 2.43 5.87
N SER A 27 29.27 1.62 6.31
CA SER A 27 28.95 1.46 7.72
C SER A 27 29.87 0.42 8.37
N PRO A 28 30.46 0.71 9.54
CA PRO A 28 31.19 -0.29 10.30
C PRO A 28 30.26 -1.31 10.98
N LEU A 29 28.95 -1.01 11.09
CA LEU A 29 27.98 -1.85 11.76
C LEU A 29 27.58 -3.04 10.88
N MET A 30 27.80 -4.24 11.39
CA MET A 30 27.26 -5.47 10.81
C MET A 30 25.99 -5.85 11.59
N PRO A 31 24.79 -5.72 10.98
CA PRO A 31 23.55 -6.07 11.66
C PRO A 31 23.50 -7.56 12.00
N ALA A 32 22.75 -7.90 13.04
CA ALA A 32 22.42 -9.28 13.35
C ALA A 32 21.71 -9.94 12.17
N ARG A 33 21.91 -11.26 12.03
CA ARG A 33 21.17 -12.05 11.05
C ARG A 33 19.69 -12.07 11.44
N GLY A 34 18.83 -11.96 10.44
CA GLY A 34 17.41 -12.16 10.58
C GLY A 34 16.75 -12.36 9.23
N ARG A 35 15.45 -12.08 9.18
CA ARG A 35 14.58 -12.42 8.05
C ARG A 35 14.06 -11.21 7.26
N VAL A 36 14.60 -10.03 7.55
CA VAL A 36 14.14 -8.77 6.98
C VAL A 36 15.09 -8.28 5.88
N GLY A 37 14.58 -8.14 4.67
CA GLY A 37 15.29 -7.49 3.56
C GLY A 37 15.02 -5.99 3.57
N PHE A 38 16.06 -5.16 3.48
CA PHE A 38 15.91 -3.69 3.52
C PHE A 38 16.50 -3.03 2.27
N PHE A 39 15.69 -2.21 1.59
CA PHE A 39 16.12 -1.35 0.49
C PHE A 39 15.99 0.12 0.87
N CYS A 40 17.05 0.92 0.70
CA CYS A 40 16.99 2.38 0.84
C CYS A 40 17.59 3.12 -0.35
N GLN A 41 17.02 4.27 -0.67
CA GLN A 41 17.56 5.19 -1.69
C GLN A 41 18.51 6.24 -1.10
N SER A 42 18.48 6.46 0.22
CA SER A 42 19.34 7.43 0.90
C SER A 42 20.61 6.77 1.44
N GLY A 43 21.78 7.29 1.03
CA GLY A 43 23.07 6.88 1.59
C GLY A 43 23.29 7.37 3.02
N ALA A 44 23.03 8.65 3.29
CA ALA A 44 23.25 9.27 4.61
C ALA A 44 22.33 8.69 5.70
N LEU A 45 21.08 8.38 5.35
CA LEU A 45 20.13 7.76 6.28
C LEU A 45 20.41 6.27 6.52
N GLY A 46 21.17 5.62 5.63
CA GLY A 46 21.43 4.18 5.71
C GLY A 46 22.13 3.76 7.01
N SER A 47 23.08 4.54 7.52
CA SER A 47 23.73 4.24 8.80
C SER A 47 22.76 4.35 9.97
N ALA A 48 21.92 5.39 10.00
CA ALA A 48 20.89 5.56 11.03
C ALA A 48 19.83 4.45 10.98
N ILE A 49 19.51 3.93 9.79
CA ILE A 49 18.64 2.75 9.61
C ILE A 49 19.28 1.52 10.25
N LEU A 50 20.57 1.28 10.00
CA LEU A 50 21.28 0.13 10.58
C LEU A 50 21.39 0.23 12.11
N GLU A 51 21.66 1.42 12.65
CA GLU A 51 21.67 1.67 14.10
C GLU A 51 20.28 1.44 14.73
N ASN A 52 19.21 1.85 14.03
CA ASN A 52 17.84 1.61 14.49
C ASN A 52 17.49 0.13 14.55
N VAL A 53 17.88 -0.64 13.53
CA VAL A 53 17.66 -2.08 13.49
C VAL A 53 18.37 -2.76 14.66
N ASP A 54 19.64 -2.41 14.91
CA ASP A 54 20.41 -2.93 16.03
C ASP A 54 19.76 -2.60 17.39
N ARG A 55 19.34 -1.34 17.58
CA ARG A 55 18.64 -0.89 18.79
C ARG A 55 17.31 -1.62 19.03
N ARG A 56 16.53 -1.87 17.97
CA ARG A 56 15.26 -2.59 18.05
C ARG A 56 15.45 -4.11 18.18
N GLY A 57 16.65 -4.62 17.96
CA GLY A 57 17.01 -5.99 18.27
C GLY A 57 16.40 -7.05 17.34
N PHE A 58 15.98 -6.67 16.12
CA PHE A 58 15.64 -7.62 15.06
C PHE A 58 16.74 -7.63 13.98
N GLY A 59 16.84 -8.73 13.23
CA GLY A 59 17.94 -8.93 12.27
C GLY A 59 17.55 -8.72 10.82
N LEU A 60 18.54 -8.42 9.97
CA LEU A 60 18.38 -8.33 8.52
C LEU A 60 18.86 -9.59 7.82
N SER A 61 18.26 -9.94 6.68
CA SER A 61 18.80 -10.92 5.73
C SER A 61 19.78 -10.23 4.77
N THR A 62 19.38 -9.08 4.22
CA THR A 62 20.16 -8.29 3.27
C THR A 62 19.78 -6.81 3.42
N PHE A 63 20.76 -5.92 3.36
CA PHE A 63 20.58 -4.48 3.27
C PHE A 63 21.20 -3.95 1.98
N VAL A 64 20.43 -3.17 1.22
CA VAL A 64 20.91 -2.52 0.00
C VAL A 64 20.57 -1.04 0.03
N SER A 65 21.61 -0.21 0.10
CA SER A 65 21.50 1.21 -0.25
C SER A 65 21.81 1.36 -1.74
N ALA A 66 20.88 1.90 -2.51
CA ALA A 66 21.05 2.06 -3.95
C ALA A 66 21.42 3.49 -4.37
N GLY A 67 21.43 4.46 -3.45
CA GLY A 67 21.75 5.85 -3.74
C GLY A 67 20.96 6.34 -4.96
N ASN A 68 21.70 6.85 -5.95
CA ASN A 68 21.20 7.39 -7.22
C ASN A 68 20.46 6.36 -8.10
N ARG A 69 20.55 5.05 -7.79
CA ARG A 69 19.77 3.98 -8.44
C ARG A 69 19.89 4.01 -9.97
N ALA A 70 21.12 4.15 -10.48
CA ALA A 70 21.37 4.27 -11.91
C ALA A 70 21.09 2.95 -12.67
N ASP A 71 21.17 1.80 -12.00
CA ASP A 71 20.85 0.51 -12.61
C ASP A 71 20.01 -0.39 -11.67
N VAL A 72 20.62 -0.96 -10.62
CA VAL A 72 19.90 -1.81 -9.67
C VAL A 72 18.90 -0.96 -8.87
N SER A 73 17.65 -1.40 -8.84
CA SER A 73 16.52 -0.70 -8.25
C SER A 73 15.74 -1.55 -7.25
N GLY A 74 14.82 -0.93 -6.50
CA GLY A 74 13.90 -1.66 -5.62
C GLY A 74 13.11 -2.75 -6.37
N ASN A 75 12.84 -2.58 -7.66
CA ASN A 75 12.19 -3.61 -8.48
C ASN A 75 13.08 -4.84 -8.72
N ASP A 76 14.39 -4.65 -8.88
CA ASP A 76 15.34 -5.76 -9.01
C ASP A 76 15.47 -6.49 -7.67
N LEU A 77 15.49 -5.75 -6.56
CA LEU A 77 15.58 -6.31 -5.20
C LEU A 77 14.31 -7.06 -4.78
N LEU A 78 13.12 -6.55 -5.12
CA LEU A 78 11.87 -7.28 -4.91
C LEU A 78 11.86 -8.62 -5.65
N GLN A 79 12.39 -8.68 -6.87
CA GLN A 79 12.50 -9.94 -7.62
C GLN A 79 13.52 -10.89 -6.99
N TYR A 80 14.67 -10.36 -6.53
CA TYR A 80 15.63 -11.16 -5.77
C TYR A 80 15.02 -11.75 -4.49
N TRP A 81 14.34 -10.93 -3.70
CA TRP A 81 13.69 -11.36 -2.45
C TRP A 81 12.47 -12.24 -2.67
N GLU A 82 11.87 -12.24 -3.86
CA GLU A 82 10.82 -13.21 -4.20
C GLU A 82 11.35 -14.65 -4.09
N GLU A 83 12.59 -14.89 -4.52
CA GLU A 83 13.24 -16.21 -4.59
C GLU A 83 14.15 -16.51 -3.39
N ASP A 84 14.53 -15.50 -2.59
CA ASP A 84 15.40 -15.69 -1.42
C ASP A 84 14.62 -16.13 -0.16
N ASP A 85 14.67 -17.41 0.18
CA ASP A 85 14.00 -17.99 1.35
C ASP A 85 14.45 -17.40 2.69
N ALA A 86 15.65 -16.80 2.77
CA ALA A 86 16.12 -16.15 3.99
C ALA A 86 15.39 -14.82 4.26
N THR A 87 14.81 -14.21 3.23
CA THR A 87 14.03 -12.98 3.36
C THR A 87 12.54 -13.31 3.42
N GLU A 88 11.90 -12.97 4.54
CA GLU A 88 10.47 -13.17 4.76
C GLU A 88 9.68 -11.86 4.80
N VAL A 89 10.30 -10.76 5.21
CA VAL A 89 9.70 -9.42 5.26
C VAL A 89 10.55 -8.44 4.43
N VAL A 90 9.92 -7.65 3.57
CA VAL A 90 10.60 -6.67 2.72
C VAL A 90 10.29 -5.25 3.18
N LEU A 91 11.31 -4.45 3.46
CA LEU A 91 11.19 -3.05 3.83
C LEU A 91 11.77 -2.15 2.74
N LEU A 92 10.99 -1.16 2.32
CA LEU A 92 11.34 -0.23 1.25
C LEU A 92 11.28 1.21 1.75
N TYR A 93 12.43 1.89 1.80
CA TYR A 93 12.50 3.34 1.91
C TYR A 93 12.61 3.95 0.51
N LEU A 94 11.54 4.62 0.06
CA LEU A 94 11.39 5.13 -1.30
C LEU A 94 11.24 6.65 -1.31
N GLU A 95 12.18 7.35 -1.94
CA GLU A 95 12.03 8.76 -2.29
C GLU A 95 11.24 8.90 -3.59
N SER A 96 11.54 8.02 -4.57
CA SER A 96 10.85 7.94 -5.85
C SER A 96 10.60 6.51 -6.31
N ILE A 97 9.51 6.32 -7.06
CA ILE A 97 9.20 5.07 -7.77
C ILE A 97 9.55 5.29 -9.24
N GLY A 98 10.53 4.56 -9.75
CA GLY A 98 11.02 4.75 -11.13
C GLY A 98 9.99 4.36 -12.19
N ASN A 99 9.53 3.11 -12.15
CA ASN A 99 8.45 2.60 -13.00
C ASN A 99 7.34 2.04 -12.11
N PRO A 100 6.30 2.84 -11.79
CA PRO A 100 5.25 2.41 -10.87
C PRO A 100 4.42 1.24 -11.34
N ARG A 101 4.14 1.09 -12.64
CA ARG A 101 3.41 -0.09 -13.14
C ARG A 101 4.19 -1.37 -12.92
N LYS A 102 5.49 -1.34 -13.27
CA LYS A 102 6.39 -2.47 -13.05
C LYS A 102 6.56 -2.75 -11.55
N PHE A 103 6.72 -1.69 -10.74
CA PHE A 103 6.76 -1.79 -9.28
C PHE A 103 5.50 -2.45 -8.74
N SER A 104 4.32 -1.91 -9.03
CA SER A 104 3.03 -2.43 -8.54
C SER A 104 2.82 -3.89 -8.92
N ARG A 105 3.11 -4.28 -10.16
CA ARG A 105 3.02 -5.68 -10.60
C ARG A 105 3.97 -6.62 -9.86
N ILE A 106 5.22 -6.21 -9.66
CA ILE A 106 6.21 -7.03 -8.94
C ILE A 106 5.85 -7.08 -7.45
N ALA A 107 5.57 -5.93 -6.85
CA ALA A 107 5.18 -5.81 -5.45
C ALA A 107 3.94 -6.64 -5.14
N ARG A 108 2.89 -6.62 -5.99
CA ARG A 108 1.71 -7.47 -5.83
C ARG A 108 2.04 -8.95 -5.79
N ARG A 109 2.95 -9.40 -6.67
CA ARG A 109 3.36 -10.81 -6.72
C ARG A 109 4.18 -11.21 -5.49
N VAL A 110 5.10 -10.34 -5.05
CA VAL A 110 5.90 -10.56 -3.84
C VAL A 110 5.02 -10.53 -2.59
N ALA A 111 4.16 -9.52 -2.45
CA ALA A 111 3.24 -9.32 -1.33
C ALA A 111 2.26 -10.47 -1.11
N ARG A 112 1.95 -11.28 -2.14
CA ARG A 112 1.15 -12.50 -1.97
C ARG A 112 1.88 -13.63 -1.23
N ARG A 113 3.20 -13.54 -1.09
CA ARG A 113 4.04 -14.54 -0.40
C ARG A 113 4.79 -13.97 0.79
N LYS A 114 5.25 -12.73 0.68
CA LYS A 114 6.14 -12.05 1.62
C LYS A 114 5.65 -10.61 1.80
N PRO A 115 5.30 -10.17 3.02
CA PRO A 115 4.81 -8.81 3.22
C PRO A 115 5.85 -7.77 2.78
N VAL A 116 5.35 -6.73 2.10
CA VAL A 116 6.15 -5.60 1.62
C VAL A 116 5.67 -4.35 2.36
N VAL A 117 6.53 -3.77 3.18
CA VAL A 117 6.27 -2.52 3.91
C VAL A 117 7.06 -1.40 3.24
N ALA A 118 6.41 -0.27 2.96
CA ALA A 118 7.06 0.85 2.31
C ALA A 118 6.78 2.16 3.04
N VAL A 119 7.84 2.93 3.27
CA VAL A 119 7.76 4.33 3.64
C VAL A 119 8.11 5.16 2.42
N LYS A 120 7.24 6.12 2.08
CA LYS A 120 7.47 7.06 0.99
C LYS A 120 7.68 8.46 1.54
N THR A 121 8.86 9.03 1.29
CA THR A 121 9.11 10.45 1.60
C THR A 121 8.68 11.37 0.47
N GLY A 122 8.45 12.64 0.79
CA GLY A 122 8.00 13.66 -0.18
C GLY A 122 6.52 13.58 -0.57
N ARG A 123 5.62 13.13 0.33
CA ARG A 123 4.16 13.06 0.05
C ARG A 123 3.53 14.42 -0.29
N THR A 124 4.13 15.52 0.17
CA THR A 124 3.63 16.91 0.01
C THR A 124 4.44 17.74 -0.97
N LEU A 125 5.70 17.36 -1.22
CA LEU A 125 6.57 18.01 -2.19
C LEU A 125 6.65 17.07 -3.39
N GLN A 126 6.02 17.43 -4.51
CA GLN A 126 6.35 16.90 -5.84
C GLN A 126 7.80 17.26 -6.26
N GLY A 127 8.73 17.32 -5.31
CA GLY A 127 10.12 17.63 -5.52
C GLY A 127 10.85 16.39 -6.03
N VAL A 128 11.51 16.56 -7.16
CA VAL A 128 12.50 15.59 -7.66
C VAL A 128 13.64 15.51 -6.63
N PRO A 129 13.95 14.32 -6.07
CA PRO A 129 15.10 14.16 -5.19
C PRO A 129 16.37 14.64 -5.88
N VAL A 130 17.24 15.36 -5.14
CA VAL A 130 18.48 15.92 -5.67
C VAL A 130 19.35 14.77 -6.24
N GLY A 131 19.75 14.87 -7.52
CA GLY A 131 20.64 13.90 -8.17
C GLY A 131 19.96 12.79 -8.98
N HIS A 132 18.62 12.70 -8.96
CA HIS A 132 17.86 11.72 -9.75
C HIS A 132 17.04 12.39 -10.86
N ALA A 133 17.02 11.83 -12.07
CA ALA A 133 16.02 12.20 -13.06
C ALA A 133 14.69 11.49 -12.75
N VAL A 134 13.75 12.21 -12.12
CA VAL A 134 12.38 11.72 -11.90
C VAL A 134 11.42 12.52 -12.76
N ARG A 135 10.52 11.85 -13.48
CA ARG A 135 9.44 12.53 -14.21
C ARG A 135 8.44 13.09 -13.21
N SER A 136 7.95 14.31 -13.45
CA SER A 136 6.83 14.85 -12.69
C SER A 136 5.57 14.04 -12.99
N SER A 137 4.85 13.68 -11.93
CA SER A 137 3.55 13.00 -11.98
C SER A 137 2.46 14.05 -11.80
N ASN A 138 1.41 13.95 -12.60
CA ASN A 138 0.16 14.70 -12.43
C ASN A 138 -0.85 13.93 -11.56
N ALA A 139 -0.58 12.65 -11.28
CA ALA A 139 -1.43 11.82 -10.43
C ALA A 139 -1.56 12.40 -9.01
N PRO A 140 -2.79 12.44 -8.46
CA PRO A 140 -3.00 12.84 -7.08
C PRO A 140 -2.41 11.79 -6.13
N GLN A 141 -2.03 12.21 -4.92
CA GLN A 141 -1.43 11.32 -3.92
C GLN A 141 -2.33 10.10 -3.62
N ARG A 142 -3.66 10.27 -3.62
CA ARG A 142 -4.63 9.17 -3.44
C ARG A 142 -4.54 8.10 -4.52
N ALA A 143 -4.18 8.45 -5.76
CA ALA A 143 -3.95 7.46 -6.82
C ALA A 143 -2.68 6.63 -6.55
N VAL A 144 -1.62 7.26 -6.03
CA VAL A 144 -0.39 6.58 -5.62
C VAL A 144 -0.65 5.64 -4.45
N ASP A 145 -1.35 6.14 -3.43
CA ASP A 145 -1.71 5.39 -2.23
C ASP A 145 -2.60 4.18 -2.58
N SER A 146 -3.54 4.37 -3.50
CA SER A 146 -4.38 3.30 -4.03
C SER A 146 -3.55 2.25 -4.78
N MET A 147 -2.66 2.64 -5.68
CA MET A 147 -1.79 1.71 -6.39
C MET A 147 -0.98 0.82 -5.43
N LEU A 148 -0.37 1.43 -4.42
CA LEU A 148 0.41 0.71 -3.42
C LEU A 148 -0.47 -0.26 -2.62
N ARG A 149 -1.67 0.17 -2.21
CA ARG A 149 -2.67 -0.68 -1.53
C ARG A 149 -3.12 -1.86 -2.41
N GLN A 150 -3.42 -1.61 -3.69
CA GLN A 150 -3.75 -2.67 -4.64
C GLN A 150 -2.60 -3.67 -4.81
N ALA A 151 -1.36 -3.19 -4.72
CA ALA A 151 -0.18 -4.05 -4.78
C ALA A 151 0.09 -4.81 -3.47
N GLY A 152 -0.76 -4.69 -2.45
CA GLY A 152 -0.55 -5.32 -1.14
C GLY A 152 0.62 -4.72 -0.36
N VAL A 153 1.08 -3.52 -0.74
CA VAL A 153 2.15 -2.82 -0.04
C VAL A 153 1.57 -2.15 1.21
N ILE A 154 2.11 -2.51 2.37
CA ILE A 154 1.79 -1.91 3.65
C ILE A 154 2.47 -0.55 3.72
N GLN A 155 1.69 0.51 3.58
CA GLN A 155 2.20 1.88 3.62
C GLN A 155 2.24 2.41 5.04
N VAL A 156 3.36 3.05 5.35
CA VAL A 156 3.62 3.72 6.62
C VAL A 156 4.12 5.13 6.37
N ASP A 157 3.96 6.01 7.35
CA ASP A 157 4.28 7.43 7.21
C ASP A 157 5.67 7.80 7.73
N THR A 158 6.24 6.97 8.60
CA THR A 158 7.55 7.21 9.21
C THR A 158 8.43 5.96 9.15
N LEU A 159 9.74 6.15 9.37
CA LEU A 159 10.68 5.04 9.54
C LEU A 159 10.38 4.23 10.81
N ASP A 160 9.90 4.88 11.87
CA ASP A 160 9.55 4.17 13.10
C ASP A 160 8.35 3.25 12.85
N GLU A 161 7.32 3.73 12.16
CA GLU A 161 6.18 2.89 11.76
C GLU A 161 6.61 1.74 10.83
N LEU A 162 7.59 1.96 9.95
CA LEU A 162 8.15 0.91 9.09
C LEU A 162 8.71 -0.25 9.92
N PHE A 163 9.46 0.08 10.97
CA PHE A 163 10.05 -0.92 11.85
C PHE A 163 9.05 -1.53 12.82
N ASP A 164 8.09 -0.74 13.32
CA ASP A 164 6.97 -1.18 14.17
C ASP A 164 6.14 -2.28 13.48
N VAL A 165 5.87 -2.11 12.19
CA VAL A 165 5.18 -3.12 11.37
C VAL A 165 6.11 -4.29 11.06
N ALA A 166 7.40 -4.03 10.79
CA ALA A 166 8.37 -5.07 10.44
C ALA A 166 8.57 -6.10 11.56
N GLN A 167 8.74 -5.63 12.81
CA GLN A 167 8.93 -6.52 13.96
C GLN A 167 7.71 -7.43 14.20
N LEU A 168 6.50 -6.91 13.97
CA LEU A 168 5.28 -7.72 14.08
C LEU A 168 5.26 -8.82 13.00
N LEU A 169 5.43 -8.44 11.73
CA LEU A 169 5.42 -9.37 10.60
C LEU A 169 6.53 -10.43 10.66
N ALA A 170 7.69 -10.08 11.21
CA ALA A 170 8.84 -10.96 11.25
C ALA A 170 8.72 -12.06 12.33
N TYR A 171 7.95 -11.84 13.39
CA TYR A 171 8.00 -12.73 14.56
C TYR A 171 6.64 -13.20 15.07
N GLN A 172 5.53 -12.59 14.66
CA GLN A 172 4.19 -13.00 15.07
C GLN A 172 3.38 -13.58 13.89
N PRO A 173 2.37 -14.43 14.17
CA PRO A 173 1.42 -14.86 13.14
C PRO A 173 0.58 -13.69 12.63
N LEU A 174 -0.02 -13.84 11.45
CA LEU A 174 -0.97 -12.84 10.94
C LEU A 174 -2.31 -12.97 11.67
N PRO A 175 -2.98 -11.85 12.02
CA PRO A 175 -4.31 -11.90 12.62
C PRO A 175 -5.31 -12.43 11.60
N ARG A 176 -6.31 -13.19 12.05
CA ARG A 176 -7.36 -13.76 11.18
C ARG A 176 -8.50 -12.79 10.87
N GLY A 177 -8.52 -11.66 11.57
CA GLY A 177 -9.53 -10.61 11.43
C GLY A 177 -9.09 -9.33 12.13
N GLN A 178 -10.05 -8.47 12.45
CA GLN A 178 -9.82 -7.14 13.01
C GLN A 178 -10.26 -7.03 14.48
N ARG A 179 -10.64 -8.15 15.12
CA ARG A 179 -11.11 -8.16 16.51
C ARG A 179 -9.92 -8.25 17.46
N VAL A 180 -9.80 -7.29 18.37
CA VAL A 180 -8.66 -7.19 19.29
C VAL A 180 -9.15 -7.13 20.72
N SER A 181 -8.41 -7.74 21.63
CA SER A 181 -8.61 -7.57 23.08
C SER A 181 -7.36 -7.01 23.74
N VAL A 182 -7.57 -6.19 24.76
CA VAL A 182 -6.50 -5.57 25.53
C VAL A 182 -6.40 -6.28 26.88
N VAL A 183 -5.22 -6.79 27.21
CA VAL A 183 -4.94 -7.44 28.50
C VAL A 183 -3.87 -6.63 29.21
N GLY A 184 -4.12 -6.17 30.44
CA GLY A 184 -3.07 -5.44 31.14
C GLY A 184 -3.36 -5.08 32.58
N ASN A 185 -2.33 -4.53 33.23
CA ASN A 185 -2.37 -4.14 34.65
C ASN A 185 -2.62 -2.63 34.87
N SER A 186 -2.97 -1.91 33.81
CA SER A 186 -3.24 -0.46 33.85
C SER A 186 -4.54 -0.12 33.11
N ASP A 187 -5.57 0.26 33.87
CA ASP A 187 -6.86 0.68 33.30
C ASP A 187 -6.72 1.86 32.35
N ALA A 188 -5.88 2.84 32.71
CA ALA A 188 -5.69 4.05 31.92
C ALA A 188 -5.06 3.77 30.55
N LEU A 189 -4.03 2.93 30.50
CA LEU A 189 -3.43 2.52 29.22
C LEU A 189 -4.32 1.53 28.46
N GLY A 190 -5.10 0.70 29.16
CA GLY A 190 -6.07 -0.19 28.55
C GLY A 190 -7.15 0.58 27.78
N LEU A 191 -7.71 1.63 28.38
CA LEU A 191 -8.65 2.53 27.72
C LEU A 191 -8.00 3.29 26.55
N LEU A 192 -6.78 3.79 26.73
CA LEU A 192 -6.06 4.47 25.65
C LEU A 192 -5.80 3.53 24.45
N ALA A 193 -5.45 2.27 24.72
CA ALA A 193 -5.28 1.26 23.67
C ALA A 193 -6.60 0.97 22.95
N ALA A 194 -7.71 0.85 23.68
CA ALA A 194 -9.04 0.63 23.12
C ALA A 194 -9.51 1.80 22.23
N ASP A 195 -9.33 3.04 22.70
CA ASP A 195 -9.64 4.25 21.93
C ASP A 195 -8.79 4.34 20.66
N ALA A 196 -7.48 4.08 20.78
CA ALA A 196 -6.57 4.06 19.65
C ALA A 196 -6.95 2.97 18.64
N ALA A 197 -7.37 1.79 19.11
CA ALA A 197 -7.75 0.65 18.27
C ALA A 197 -9.02 0.96 17.48
N THR A 198 -10.01 1.52 18.15
CA THR A 198 -11.25 1.99 17.51
C THR A 198 -10.94 3.07 16.46
N ALA A 199 -10.06 4.02 16.77
CA ALA A 199 -9.70 5.12 15.87
C ALA A 199 -9.00 4.66 14.58
N VAL A 200 -8.34 3.50 14.59
CA VAL A 200 -7.68 2.91 13.40
C VAL A 200 -8.52 1.82 12.73
N GLY A 201 -9.77 1.63 13.18
CA GLY A 201 -10.74 0.72 12.56
C GLY A 201 -10.73 -0.71 13.08
N LEU A 202 -9.97 -1.02 14.15
CA LEU A 202 -10.05 -2.32 14.80
C LEU A 202 -11.33 -2.44 15.64
N THR A 203 -11.86 -3.65 15.75
CA THR A 203 -13.02 -3.94 16.62
C THR A 203 -12.52 -4.36 17.98
N VAL A 204 -12.82 -3.59 19.02
CA VAL A 204 -12.32 -3.87 20.37
C VAL A 204 -13.33 -4.72 21.14
N GLY A 205 -12.88 -5.87 21.65
CA GLY A 205 -13.64 -6.71 22.58
C GLY A 205 -13.56 -6.19 24.02
N ASP A 206 -14.00 -6.99 24.99
CA ASP A 206 -13.95 -6.60 26.40
C ASP A 206 -12.50 -6.58 26.93
N PRO A 207 -11.97 -5.44 27.39
CA PRO A 207 -10.62 -5.37 27.94
C PRO A 207 -10.52 -6.14 29.26
N VAL A 208 -9.41 -6.86 29.45
CA VAL A 208 -9.10 -7.59 30.69
C VAL A 208 -8.16 -6.76 31.54
N SER A 209 -8.70 -6.17 32.62
CA SER A 209 -7.91 -5.45 33.61
C SER A 209 -7.51 -6.37 34.78
N LEU A 210 -6.20 -6.45 35.02
CA LEU A 210 -5.61 -7.30 36.07
C LEU A 210 -5.25 -6.52 37.34
N GLY A 211 -5.39 -5.20 37.32
CA GLY A 211 -4.99 -4.31 38.42
C GLY A 211 -3.47 -4.16 38.57
N ALA A 212 -3.03 -3.07 39.21
CA ALA A 212 -1.63 -2.63 39.19
C ALA A 212 -0.60 -3.65 39.72
N TYR A 213 -1.00 -4.55 40.62
CA TYR A 213 -0.13 -5.54 41.27
C TYR A 213 -0.32 -6.97 40.73
N ALA A 214 -0.89 -7.11 39.54
CA ALA A 214 -1.06 -8.40 38.87
C ALA A 214 0.25 -9.20 38.83
N SER A 215 0.18 -10.46 39.22
CA SER A 215 1.29 -11.39 39.17
C SER A 215 1.50 -11.96 37.75
N ALA A 216 2.62 -12.65 37.53
CA ALA A 216 2.85 -13.38 36.29
C ALA A 216 1.76 -14.43 36.02
N ASP A 217 1.32 -15.16 37.04
CA ASP A 217 0.23 -16.14 36.95
C ASP A 217 -1.12 -15.49 36.56
N ASP A 218 -1.38 -14.26 37.00
CA ASP A 218 -2.58 -13.51 36.60
C ASP A 218 -2.52 -13.14 35.10
N PHE A 219 -1.34 -12.73 34.62
CA PHE A 219 -1.11 -12.47 33.20
C PHE A 219 -1.23 -13.74 32.36
N GLU A 220 -0.64 -14.85 32.79
CA GLU A 220 -0.68 -16.13 32.06
C GLU A 220 -2.12 -16.59 31.85
N ARG A 221 -2.89 -16.68 32.94
CA ARG A 221 -4.31 -17.07 32.89
C ARG A 221 -5.16 -16.16 32.00
N ALA A 222 -4.91 -14.85 32.05
CA ALA A 222 -5.66 -13.87 31.28
C ALA A 222 -5.32 -13.91 29.79
N LEU A 223 -4.03 -14.03 29.46
CA LEU A 223 -3.56 -14.13 28.09
C LEU A 223 -4.05 -15.43 27.44
N ASP A 224 -3.91 -16.57 28.12
CA ASP A 224 -4.39 -17.86 27.63
C ASP A 224 -5.90 -17.82 27.34
N ALA A 225 -6.71 -17.35 28.29
CA ALA A 225 -8.15 -17.23 28.10
C ALA A 225 -8.51 -16.31 26.92
N THR A 226 -7.76 -15.22 26.73
CA THR A 226 -7.99 -14.26 25.64
C THR A 226 -7.57 -14.83 24.28
N ILE A 227 -6.49 -15.59 24.23
CA ILE A 227 -6.00 -16.24 23.02
C ILE A 227 -6.90 -17.41 22.62
N ASP A 228 -7.49 -18.12 23.57
CA ASP A 228 -8.44 -19.20 23.29
C ASP A 228 -9.83 -18.69 22.85
N ASP A 229 -10.15 -17.41 23.10
CA ASP A 229 -11.44 -16.83 22.74
C ASP A 229 -11.61 -16.74 21.21
N PRO A 230 -12.56 -17.48 20.58
CA PRO A 230 -12.78 -17.43 19.14
C PRO A 230 -13.22 -16.05 18.64
N ASP A 231 -13.63 -15.14 19.53
CA ASP A 231 -14.01 -13.77 19.21
C ASP A 231 -12.86 -12.75 19.24
N VAL A 232 -11.64 -13.21 19.52
CA VAL A 232 -10.41 -12.41 19.48
C VAL A 232 -9.50 -12.88 18.34
N ASP A 233 -9.03 -11.96 17.51
CA ASP A 233 -8.10 -12.23 16.42
C ASP A 233 -6.65 -11.80 16.73
N ALA A 234 -6.46 -10.93 17.74
CA ALA A 234 -5.16 -10.45 18.20
C ALA A 234 -5.22 -9.87 19.63
N VAL A 235 -4.08 -9.85 20.33
CA VAL A 235 -3.97 -9.36 21.73
C VAL A 235 -3.01 -8.19 21.84
N VAL A 236 -3.44 -7.15 22.57
CA VAL A 236 -2.59 -6.02 23.00
C VAL A 236 -2.28 -6.17 24.48
N ALA A 237 -1.05 -6.56 24.81
CA ALA A 237 -0.59 -6.76 26.18
C ALA A 237 0.04 -5.48 26.75
N VAL A 238 -0.54 -4.95 27.83
CA VAL A 238 -0.11 -3.72 28.49
C VAL A 238 0.45 -4.04 29.86
N TYR A 239 1.75 -3.77 30.06
CA TYR A 239 2.40 -3.99 31.33
C TYR A 239 3.18 -2.76 31.79
N ILE A 240 2.80 -2.23 32.96
CA ILE A 240 3.56 -1.24 33.70
C ILE A 240 4.11 -1.90 34.97
N PRO A 241 5.44 -1.93 35.18
CA PRO A 241 5.99 -2.51 36.39
C PRO A 241 5.57 -1.70 37.62
N PRO A 242 5.13 -2.34 38.71
CA PRO A 242 5.06 -1.70 40.02
C PRO A 242 6.41 -1.10 40.42
N LEU A 243 6.40 -0.10 41.30
CA LEU A 243 7.63 0.46 41.87
C LEU A 243 8.48 -0.68 42.45
N GLU A 244 9.76 -0.73 42.07
CA GLU A 244 10.76 -1.73 42.50
C GLU A 244 10.69 -3.13 41.82
N ALA A 245 9.79 -3.35 40.86
CA ALA A 245 9.73 -4.60 40.09
C ALA A 245 10.44 -4.49 38.72
N THR A 246 11.12 -5.56 38.28
CA THR A 246 11.76 -5.63 36.95
C THR A 246 10.80 -6.06 35.85
N GLY A 247 9.77 -6.84 36.19
CA GLY A 247 8.79 -7.40 35.25
C GLY A 247 9.24 -8.65 34.50
N ASP A 248 10.39 -9.23 34.88
CA ASP A 248 11.00 -10.36 34.15
C ASP A 248 10.07 -11.60 34.13
N GLU A 249 9.35 -11.86 35.22
CA GLU A 249 8.40 -12.97 35.30
C GLU A 249 7.24 -12.80 34.31
N VAL A 250 6.70 -11.58 34.17
CA VAL A 250 5.63 -11.27 33.20
C VAL A 250 6.16 -11.32 31.77
N ALA A 251 7.40 -10.90 31.53
CA ALA A 251 8.03 -11.03 30.22
C ALA A 251 8.19 -12.50 29.79
N ASN A 252 8.61 -13.36 30.72
CA ASN A 252 8.73 -14.80 30.48
C ASN A 252 7.37 -15.41 30.13
N VAL A 253 6.29 -15.01 30.82
CA VAL A 253 4.92 -15.41 30.48
C VAL A 253 4.56 -14.95 29.07
N LEU A 254 4.77 -13.68 28.72
CA LEU A 254 4.50 -13.17 27.37
C LEU A 254 5.27 -13.92 26.30
N ALA A 255 6.55 -14.22 26.53
CA ALA A 255 7.38 -15.00 25.59
C ALA A 255 6.87 -16.44 25.44
N ALA A 256 6.52 -17.11 26.55
CA ALA A 256 6.01 -18.48 26.56
C ALA A 256 4.65 -18.59 25.85
N VAL A 257 3.74 -17.66 26.13
CA VAL A 257 2.43 -17.57 25.47
C VAL A 257 2.61 -17.22 24.00
N GLY A 258 3.48 -16.27 23.67
CA GLY A 258 3.79 -15.87 22.29
C GLY A 258 4.36 -17.01 21.44
N GLU A 259 5.18 -17.90 22.02
CA GLU A 259 5.71 -19.10 21.36
C GLU A 259 4.60 -20.08 20.94
N GLN A 260 3.55 -20.19 21.74
CA GLN A 260 2.48 -21.18 21.56
C GLN A 260 1.26 -20.60 20.81
N SER A 261 1.11 -19.28 20.79
CA SER A 261 -0.04 -18.59 20.22
C SER A 261 -0.08 -18.68 18.69
N ASP A 262 -1.28 -18.91 18.16
CA ASP A 262 -1.59 -18.78 16.72
C ASP A 262 -2.20 -17.41 16.36
N LYS A 263 -2.34 -16.52 17.36
CA LYS A 263 -2.80 -15.13 17.23
C LYS A 263 -1.66 -14.17 17.58
N PRO A 264 -1.52 -13.04 16.86
CA PRO A 264 -0.47 -12.08 17.16
C PRO A 264 -0.68 -11.42 18.52
N ILE A 265 0.43 -11.27 19.23
CA ILE A 265 0.52 -10.51 20.47
C ILE A 265 1.44 -9.32 20.24
N VAL A 266 0.96 -8.11 20.52
CA VAL A 266 1.78 -6.90 20.60
C VAL A 266 1.82 -6.41 22.04
N SER A 267 2.93 -5.83 22.47
CA SER A 267 3.08 -5.39 23.87
C SER A 267 3.54 -3.94 24.01
N THR A 268 3.25 -3.33 25.15
CA THR A 268 3.97 -2.15 25.63
C THR A 268 4.63 -2.51 26.96
N PHE A 269 5.81 -3.13 26.88
CA PHE A 269 6.54 -3.65 28.03
C PHE A 269 7.71 -2.72 28.38
N LEU A 270 7.73 -2.21 29.62
CA LEU A 270 8.80 -1.35 30.15
C LEU A 270 9.12 -0.08 29.32
N GLY A 271 8.23 0.34 28.41
CA GLY A 271 8.53 1.40 27.44
C GLY A 271 9.73 1.09 26.53
N ARG A 272 10.13 -0.19 26.42
CA ARG A 272 11.20 -0.64 25.52
C ARG A 272 10.63 -0.86 24.13
N GLU A 273 11.35 -0.41 23.12
CA GLU A 273 10.97 -0.53 21.72
C GLU A 273 11.74 -1.67 21.04
N GLY A 274 11.08 -2.42 20.16
CA GLY A 274 11.67 -3.54 19.42
C GLY A 274 11.37 -4.89 20.06
N ILE A 275 12.36 -5.77 20.13
CA ILE A 275 12.24 -7.10 20.73
C ILE A 275 13.24 -7.21 21.87
N PRO A 276 12.83 -6.78 23.08
CA PRO A 276 13.64 -6.91 24.30
C PRO A 276 14.07 -8.36 24.52
N GLU A 277 15.26 -8.58 25.07
CA GLU A 277 15.81 -9.92 25.33
C GLU A 277 14.85 -10.81 26.13
N LEU A 278 14.15 -10.23 27.11
CA LEU A 278 13.15 -10.91 27.94
C LEU A 278 11.88 -11.36 27.19
N LEU A 279 11.61 -10.80 26.01
CA LEU A 279 10.45 -11.13 25.16
C LEU A 279 10.85 -11.97 23.94
N ARG A 280 12.12 -12.39 23.85
CA ARG A 280 12.62 -13.21 22.74
C ARG A 280 12.34 -14.68 23.02
N VAL A 281 11.81 -15.35 22.00
CA VAL A 281 11.89 -16.80 21.86
C VAL A 281 13.13 -17.06 21.01
N PRO A 282 14.27 -17.48 21.58
CA PRO A 282 15.50 -17.61 20.81
C PRO A 282 15.39 -18.72 19.75
N ASP A 283 15.84 -18.44 18.53
CA ASP A 283 16.02 -19.45 17.51
C ASP A 283 17.31 -20.27 17.73
N VAL A 284 17.61 -21.18 16.80
CA VAL A 284 18.76 -22.07 16.87
C VAL A 284 20.11 -21.32 16.93
N GLU A 285 20.15 -20.07 16.47
CA GLU A 285 21.33 -19.21 16.46
C GLU A 285 21.33 -18.19 17.63
N GLY A 286 20.31 -18.24 18.51
CA GLY A 286 20.15 -17.31 19.63
C GLY A 286 19.58 -15.94 19.23
N ALA A 287 19.15 -15.77 17.98
CA ALA A 287 18.45 -14.58 17.51
C ALA A 287 16.95 -14.68 17.84
N PRO A 288 16.16 -13.58 17.76
CA PRO A 288 14.71 -13.69 17.92
C PRO A 288 14.11 -14.66 16.89
N GLY A 289 13.39 -15.66 17.39
CA GLY A 289 12.62 -16.64 16.64
C GLY A 289 11.15 -16.25 16.56
N ARG A 290 10.35 -17.08 15.86
CA ARG A 290 8.89 -16.91 15.83
C ARG A 290 8.32 -17.04 17.24
N GLY A 291 7.26 -16.29 17.52
CA GLY A 291 6.66 -16.18 18.85
C GLY A 291 7.28 -15.09 19.73
N SER A 292 8.45 -14.55 19.37
CA SER A 292 9.03 -13.40 20.07
C SER A 292 8.05 -12.22 20.05
N VAL A 293 7.74 -11.66 21.23
CA VAL A 293 6.69 -10.65 21.37
C VAL A 293 7.28 -9.24 21.14
N PRO A 294 6.83 -8.51 20.11
CA PRO A 294 7.26 -7.14 19.89
C PRO A 294 6.75 -6.22 21.01
N SER A 295 7.62 -5.31 21.46
CA SER A 295 7.29 -4.24 22.39
C SER A 295 7.39 -2.87 21.71
N TYR A 296 6.43 -2.01 22.04
CA TYR A 296 6.27 -0.68 21.47
C TYR A 296 6.41 0.38 22.56
N SER A 297 6.88 1.56 22.16
CA SER A 297 7.05 2.70 23.06
C SER A 297 5.73 3.27 23.58
N ALA A 298 4.62 3.04 22.86
CA ALA A 298 3.29 3.50 23.20
C ALA A 298 2.21 2.54 22.66
N VAL A 299 1.04 2.52 23.30
CA VAL A 299 -0.06 1.61 22.94
C VAL A 299 -0.61 1.94 21.55
N GLU A 300 -0.62 3.21 21.16
CA GLU A 300 -1.08 3.67 19.86
C GLU A 300 -0.15 3.20 18.73
N ALA A 301 1.15 3.07 19.01
CA ALA A 301 2.10 2.53 18.03
C ALA A 301 1.88 1.02 17.82
N ALA A 302 1.71 0.26 18.90
CA ALA A 302 1.38 -1.17 18.85
C ALA A 302 0.10 -1.43 18.04
N VAL A 303 -0.95 -0.67 18.37
CA VAL A 303 -2.27 -0.77 17.74
C VAL A 303 -2.24 -0.33 16.27
N ARG A 304 -1.52 0.75 15.93
CA ARG A 304 -1.33 1.15 14.52
C ARG A 304 -0.64 0.07 13.72
N ALA A 305 0.45 -0.52 14.25
CA ALA A 305 1.16 -1.61 13.58
C ALA A 305 0.23 -2.82 13.35
N LEU A 306 -0.54 -3.20 14.38
CA LEU A 306 -1.50 -4.29 14.30
C LEU A 306 -2.59 -4.03 13.25
N ALA A 307 -3.15 -2.82 13.19
CA ALA A 307 -4.15 -2.44 12.19
C ALA A 307 -3.60 -2.54 10.75
N ARG A 308 -2.35 -2.12 10.53
CA ARG A 308 -1.69 -2.25 9.21
C ARG A 308 -1.51 -3.72 8.82
N VAL A 309 -1.12 -4.58 9.75
CA VAL A 309 -0.94 -6.02 9.52
C VAL A 309 -2.29 -6.73 9.34
N ALA A 310 -3.33 -6.34 10.07
CA ALA A 310 -4.69 -6.86 9.89
C ALA A 310 -5.26 -6.52 8.51
N ALA A 311 -5.11 -5.26 8.05
CA ALA A 311 -5.51 -4.85 6.71
C ALA A 311 -4.76 -5.62 5.59
N TYR A 312 -3.48 -5.96 5.83
CA TYR A 312 -2.72 -6.81 4.92
C TYR A 312 -3.21 -8.27 4.91
N SER A 313 -3.52 -8.82 6.10
CA SER A 313 -4.09 -10.17 6.22
C SER A 313 -5.44 -10.28 5.48
N GLU A 314 -6.30 -9.27 5.63
CA GLU A 314 -7.54 -9.17 4.88
C GLU A 314 -7.30 -9.10 3.36
N TRP A 315 -6.34 -8.28 2.92
CA TRP A 315 -5.96 -8.20 1.50
C TRP A 315 -5.45 -9.54 0.94
N LEU A 316 -4.73 -10.33 1.74
CA LEU A 316 -4.32 -11.69 1.35
C LEU A 316 -5.53 -12.61 1.16
N GLY A 317 -6.55 -12.48 2.01
CA GLY A 317 -7.80 -13.23 1.95
C GLY A 317 -8.70 -12.84 0.76
N THR A 318 -8.58 -11.60 0.25
CA THR A 318 -9.35 -11.15 -0.90
C THR A 318 -8.94 -11.89 -2.18
N PRO A 319 -9.88 -12.59 -2.85
CA PRO A 319 -9.64 -13.27 -4.12
C PRO A 319 -9.08 -12.31 -5.17
N ALA A 320 -8.19 -12.81 -6.02
CA ALA A 320 -7.81 -12.04 -7.20
C ALA A 320 -9.01 -11.99 -8.15
N GLY A 321 -9.59 -10.80 -8.32
CA GLY A 321 -10.64 -10.58 -9.32
C GLY A 321 -10.14 -10.85 -10.74
N GLU A 322 -11.07 -10.92 -11.68
CA GLU A 322 -10.79 -11.14 -13.09
C GLU A 322 -10.96 -9.85 -13.90
N VAL A 323 -10.10 -9.66 -14.90
CA VAL A 323 -10.28 -8.58 -15.87
C VAL A 323 -11.33 -9.04 -16.86
N ARG A 324 -12.50 -8.41 -16.81
CA ARG A 324 -13.62 -8.78 -17.68
C ARG A 324 -13.29 -8.51 -19.15
N VAL A 325 -13.58 -9.50 -19.99
CA VAL A 325 -13.53 -9.36 -21.45
C VAL A 325 -14.93 -8.97 -21.92
N PHE A 326 -14.98 -7.95 -22.76
CA PHE A 326 -16.21 -7.46 -23.39
C PHE A 326 -16.15 -7.82 -24.87
N ASP A 327 -17.03 -8.73 -25.31
CA ASP A 327 -17.07 -9.26 -26.69
C ASP A 327 -17.64 -8.23 -27.68
N ASP A 328 -18.40 -7.26 -27.17
CA ASP A 328 -18.97 -6.12 -27.90
C ASP A 328 -17.98 -4.95 -28.08
N ALA A 329 -16.73 -5.11 -27.62
CA ALA A 329 -15.70 -4.09 -27.79
C ALA A 329 -15.00 -4.22 -29.16
N HIS A 330 -14.85 -3.09 -29.85
CA HIS A 330 -14.16 -2.93 -31.13
C HIS A 330 -13.00 -1.92 -31.03
N PRO A 331 -11.88 -2.26 -30.36
CA PRO A 331 -10.78 -1.31 -30.10
C PRO A 331 -10.16 -0.68 -31.35
N ASP A 332 -10.21 -1.39 -32.47
CA ASP A 332 -9.69 -0.91 -33.76
C ASP A 332 -10.52 0.25 -34.33
N GLU A 333 -11.82 0.31 -34.04
CA GLU A 333 -12.69 1.43 -34.39
C GLU A 333 -12.32 2.69 -33.62
N ALA A 334 -12.22 2.57 -32.31
CA ALA A 334 -11.81 3.68 -31.46
C ALA A 334 -10.40 4.18 -31.82
N ARG A 335 -9.46 3.27 -32.11
CA ARG A 335 -8.11 3.63 -32.52
C ARG A 335 -8.10 4.44 -33.82
N ARG A 336 -8.92 4.05 -34.80
CA ARG A 336 -9.06 4.81 -36.05
C ARG A 336 -9.53 6.25 -35.78
N VAL A 337 -10.54 6.44 -34.94
CA VAL A 337 -11.02 7.80 -34.58
C VAL A 337 -9.91 8.63 -33.93
N VAL A 338 -9.21 8.05 -32.94
CA VAL A 338 -8.11 8.72 -32.23
C VAL A 338 -6.94 9.06 -33.18
N GLU A 339 -6.58 8.15 -34.06
CA GLU A 339 -5.51 8.35 -35.04
C GLU A 339 -5.87 9.42 -36.07
N SER A 340 -7.10 9.39 -36.61
CA SER A 340 -7.59 10.42 -37.53
C SER A 340 -7.58 11.81 -36.89
N ALA A 341 -8.01 11.93 -35.63
CA ALA A 341 -7.97 13.19 -34.90
C ALA A 341 -6.52 13.71 -34.72
N LEU A 342 -5.56 12.82 -34.44
CA LEU A 342 -4.16 13.19 -34.30
C LEU A 342 -3.44 13.48 -35.62
N VAL A 343 -3.90 12.90 -36.73
CA VAL A 343 -3.43 13.31 -38.07
C VAL A 343 -3.87 14.74 -38.36
N ALA A 344 -5.10 15.11 -38.00
CA ALA A 344 -5.60 16.48 -38.17
C ALA A 344 -4.94 17.47 -37.19
N ALA A 345 -4.68 17.05 -35.95
CA ALA A 345 -4.07 17.87 -34.90
C ALA A 345 -2.91 17.13 -34.19
N PRO A 346 -1.68 17.16 -34.75
CA PRO A 346 -0.54 16.40 -34.21
C PRO A 346 -0.11 16.79 -32.79
N ALA A 347 -0.40 18.02 -32.37
CA ALA A 347 -0.14 18.50 -31.00
C ALA A 347 -1.18 18.01 -29.97
N GLY A 348 -2.27 17.38 -30.42
CA GLY A 348 -3.42 16.99 -29.61
C GLY A 348 -4.60 17.95 -29.75
N ALA A 349 -5.80 17.44 -29.47
CA ALA A 349 -7.07 18.17 -29.56
C ALA A 349 -8.13 17.54 -28.65
N THR A 350 -9.14 18.33 -28.28
CA THR A 350 -10.40 17.80 -27.75
C THR A 350 -11.19 17.20 -28.92
N LEU A 351 -11.69 15.98 -28.76
CA LEU A 351 -12.56 15.33 -29.74
C LEU A 351 -13.92 16.02 -29.75
N ASP A 352 -14.54 16.12 -30.92
CA ASP A 352 -15.92 16.60 -30.98
C ASP A 352 -16.90 15.57 -30.34
N PRO A 353 -18.16 15.97 -30.06
CA PRO A 353 -19.12 15.07 -29.41
C PRO A 353 -19.43 13.79 -30.19
N GLU A 354 -19.36 13.80 -31.52
CA GLU A 354 -19.61 12.60 -32.34
C GLU A 354 -18.42 11.65 -32.30
N GLN A 355 -17.21 12.18 -32.39
CA GLN A 355 -15.97 11.42 -32.22
C GLN A 355 -15.87 10.80 -30.83
N THR A 356 -16.21 11.56 -29.78
CA THR A 356 -16.24 11.07 -28.40
C THR A 356 -17.24 9.93 -28.23
N ARG A 357 -18.45 10.09 -28.78
CA ARG A 357 -19.48 9.05 -28.82
C ARG A 357 -19.00 7.80 -29.56
N ALA A 358 -18.37 7.96 -30.73
CA ALA A 358 -17.85 6.83 -31.50
C ALA A 358 -16.76 6.05 -30.74
N VAL A 359 -15.86 6.75 -30.03
CA VAL A 359 -14.83 6.12 -29.21
C VAL A 359 -15.44 5.34 -28.05
N LEU A 360 -16.45 5.88 -27.35
CA LEU A 360 -17.13 5.22 -26.24
C LEU A 360 -18.00 4.03 -26.71
N ALA A 361 -18.75 4.19 -27.79
CA ALA A 361 -19.59 3.15 -28.38
C ALA A 361 -18.76 1.94 -28.83
N ALA A 362 -17.54 2.15 -29.33
CA ALA A 362 -16.60 1.08 -29.64
C ALA A 362 -16.15 0.26 -28.41
N TYR A 363 -16.46 0.69 -27.19
CA TYR A 363 -16.30 -0.09 -25.95
C TYR A 363 -17.64 -0.40 -25.28
N GLY A 364 -18.75 -0.32 -26.02
CA GLY A 364 -20.11 -0.59 -25.54
C GLY A 364 -20.61 0.40 -24.49
N VAL A 365 -20.16 1.66 -24.56
CA VAL A 365 -20.66 2.76 -23.71
C VAL A 365 -21.42 3.74 -24.59
N ASP A 366 -22.75 3.74 -24.45
CA ASP A 366 -23.63 4.66 -25.18
C ASP A 366 -23.79 5.97 -24.42
N VAL A 367 -23.60 7.09 -25.12
CA VAL A 367 -23.88 8.44 -24.59
C VAL A 367 -25.16 8.95 -25.25
N GLN A 368 -26.06 9.45 -24.42
CA GLN A 368 -27.36 9.94 -24.83
C GLN A 368 -27.21 11.11 -25.84
N ALA A 369 -27.97 11.05 -26.94
CA ALA A 369 -27.75 11.95 -28.08
C ALA A 369 -28.40 13.34 -27.93
N THR A 370 -29.44 13.49 -27.10
CA THR A 370 -30.24 14.72 -27.01
C THR A 370 -30.76 14.97 -25.59
N ALA A 371 -30.73 16.22 -25.14
CA ALA A 371 -31.25 16.68 -23.85
C ALA A 371 -32.80 16.60 -23.70
N ASP A 372 -33.53 16.28 -24.78
CA ASP A 372 -35.00 16.22 -24.80
C ASP A 372 -35.59 14.88 -24.34
N GLU A 373 -34.76 13.83 -24.20
CA GLU A 373 -35.18 12.61 -23.54
C GLU A 373 -35.12 12.82 -22.02
N ALA A 374 -36.24 12.58 -21.33
CA ALA A 374 -36.34 12.75 -19.88
C ALA A 374 -35.23 11.94 -19.20
N ALA A 375 -34.28 12.65 -18.59
CA ALA A 375 -33.20 12.03 -17.85
C ALA A 375 -33.80 11.17 -16.72
N PRO A 376 -33.43 9.87 -16.62
CA PRO A 376 -33.99 9.00 -15.59
C PRO A 376 -33.57 9.50 -14.20
N ASP A 377 -34.46 9.41 -13.21
CA ASP A 377 -34.06 9.69 -11.82
C ASP A 377 -32.92 8.74 -11.41
N GLY A 378 -31.84 9.30 -10.86
CA GLY A 378 -30.66 8.53 -10.49
C GLY A 378 -29.61 9.36 -9.80
N VAL A 379 -28.64 8.69 -9.18
CA VAL A 379 -27.49 9.33 -8.56
C VAL A 379 -26.49 9.70 -9.66
N PRO A 380 -26.11 10.98 -9.82
CA PRO A 380 -25.12 11.36 -10.82
C PRO A 380 -23.74 10.85 -10.40
N VAL A 381 -23.09 10.08 -11.26
CA VAL A 381 -21.74 9.56 -11.07
C VAL A 381 -20.84 9.99 -12.22
N ARG A 382 -19.52 9.96 -11.98
CA ARG A 382 -18.49 10.29 -12.97
C ARG A 382 -17.40 9.22 -12.97
N VAL A 383 -17.03 8.78 -14.16
CA VAL A 383 -15.82 7.98 -14.39
C VAL A 383 -14.87 8.80 -15.24
N HIS A 384 -13.70 9.10 -14.71
CA HIS A 384 -12.69 9.89 -15.42
C HIS A 384 -11.41 9.08 -15.58
N GLY A 385 -10.91 8.98 -16.80
CA GLY A 385 -9.67 8.29 -17.15
C GLY A 385 -8.66 9.25 -17.74
N PHE A 386 -7.41 9.23 -17.30
CA PHE A 386 -6.37 10.10 -17.84
C PHE A 386 -5.00 9.43 -17.91
N GLU A 387 -4.11 9.93 -18.77
CA GLU A 387 -2.71 9.50 -18.84
C GLU A 387 -1.82 10.35 -17.94
N ASP A 388 -1.16 9.68 -17.01
CA ASP A 388 -0.08 10.22 -16.21
C ASP A 388 1.30 9.87 -16.82
N PRO A 389 2.26 10.82 -16.87
CA PRO A 389 3.59 10.59 -17.43
C PRO A 389 4.43 9.48 -16.76
N LEU A 390 4.12 9.14 -15.51
CA LEU A 390 4.83 8.17 -14.69
C LEU A 390 4.00 6.88 -14.48
N PHE A 391 2.71 7.02 -14.15
CA PHE A 391 1.83 5.89 -13.85
C PHE A 391 1.12 5.33 -15.09
N GLY A 392 0.95 6.13 -16.14
CA GLY A 392 0.15 5.75 -17.29
C GLY A 392 -1.35 6.00 -17.09
N PRO A 393 -2.25 5.13 -17.57
CA PRO A 393 -3.66 5.33 -17.40
C PRO A 393 -3.98 5.24 -15.90
N ILE A 394 -4.75 6.20 -15.44
CA ILE A 394 -5.39 6.21 -14.13
C ILE A 394 -6.87 6.38 -14.38
N VAL A 395 -7.69 5.61 -13.68
CA VAL A 395 -9.15 5.74 -13.70
C VAL A 395 -9.61 6.15 -12.31
N SER A 396 -10.51 7.12 -12.26
CA SER A 396 -11.18 7.56 -11.06
C SER A 396 -12.69 7.43 -11.16
N PHE A 397 -13.33 7.12 -10.04
CA PHE A 397 -14.78 7.05 -9.88
C PHE A 397 -15.22 7.91 -8.69
N GLY A 398 -16.36 8.59 -8.83
CA GLY A 398 -17.00 9.32 -7.74
C GLY A 398 -18.42 9.77 -8.10
N VAL A 399 -19.12 10.35 -7.13
CA VAL A 399 -20.41 11.01 -7.37
C VAL A 399 -20.15 12.36 -8.08
N ALA A 400 -20.92 12.63 -9.14
CA ALA A 400 -20.79 13.82 -9.97
C ALA A 400 -21.63 14.98 -9.42
N ASP A 401 -21.32 15.41 -8.20
CA ASP A 401 -21.94 16.56 -7.56
C ASP A 401 -20.88 17.55 -7.06
N ALA A 402 -21.25 18.82 -6.92
CA ALA A 402 -20.33 19.89 -6.55
C ALA A 402 -19.68 19.69 -5.17
N THR A 403 -20.35 19.02 -4.24
CA THR A 403 -19.83 18.75 -2.89
C THR A 403 -18.80 17.62 -2.94
N SER A 404 -19.10 16.54 -3.66
CA SER A 404 -18.17 15.43 -3.87
C SER A 404 -16.91 15.90 -4.61
N ASP A 405 -17.04 16.78 -5.60
CA ASP A 405 -15.91 17.40 -6.28
C ASP A 405 -15.07 18.29 -5.34
N LEU A 406 -15.71 19.09 -4.48
CA LEU A 406 -15.02 19.93 -3.49
C LEU A 406 -14.26 19.13 -2.43
N LEU A 407 -14.84 18.00 -1.98
CA LEU A 407 -14.24 17.12 -0.97
C LEU A 407 -13.23 16.11 -1.55
N ASP A 408 -13.03 16.15 -2.88
CA ASP A 408 -12.27 15.17 -3.66
C ASP A 408 -12.72 13.74 -3.33
N ASP A 409 -14.02 13.48 -3.23
CA ASP A 409 -14.52 12.15 -2.86
C ASP A 409 -14.48 11.18 -4.04
N ARG A 410 -13.26 10.71 -4.34
CA ARG A 410 -12.94 9.91 -5.52
C ARG A 410 -12.12 8.69 -5.16
N ALA A 411 -12.50 7.56 -5.73
CA ALA A 411 -11.73 6.34 -5.80
C ALA A 411 -10.79 6.39 -7.00
N TYR A 412 -9.56 5.90 -6.87
CA TYR A 412 -8.59 5.83 -7.97
C TYR A 412 -8.08 4.41 -8.15
N ARG A 413 -7.84 3.97 -9.38
CA ARG A 413 -7.18 2.69 -9.69
C ARG A 413 -6.30 2.83 -10.92
N ILE A 414 -5.29 1.98 -11.01
CA ILE A 414 -4.43 1.86 -12.19
C ILE A 414 -4.84 0.60 -12.95
N PRO A 415 -5.24 0.70 -14.23
CA PRO A 415 -5.56 -0.46 -15.03
C PRO A 415 -4.38 -1.47 -15.18
N PRO A 416 -4.68 -2.76 -15.37
CA PRO A 416 -6.02 -3.33 -15.55
C PRO A 416 -6.84 -3.33 -14.24
N ILE A 417 -8.14 -3.07 -14.35
CA ILE A 417 -9.09 -3.07 -13.23
C ILE A 417 -9.89 -4.36 -13.31
N THR A 418 -9.85 -5.15 -12.24
CA THR A 418 -10.66 -6.37 -12.11
C THR A 418 -12.08 -6.05 -11.66
N ASP A 419 -12.98 -7.01 -11.75
CA ASP A 419 -14.30 -6.94 -11.12
C ASP A 419 -14.22 -6.59 -9.61
N ALA A 420 -13.35 -7.25 -8.86
CA ALA A 420 -13.11 -6.96 -7.44
C ALA A 420 -12.56 -5.54 -7.20
N ASP A 421 -11.66 -5.06 -8.07
CA ASP A 421 -11.15 -3.68 -7.97
C ASP A 421 -12.28 -2.67 -8.22
N ALA A 422 -13.11 -2.87 -9.25
CA ALA A 422 -14.23 -1.98 -9.58
C ALA A 422 -15.28 -1.98 -8.46
N ALA A 423 -15.64 -3.14 -7.95
CA ALA A 423 -16.56 -3.29 -6.83
C ALA A 423 -16.01 -2.59 -5.56
N GLY A 424 -14.69 -2.64 -5.34
CA GLY A 424 -14.02 -1.88 -4.29
C GLY A 424 -14.07 -0.36 -4.53
N MET A 425 -13.81 0.10 -5.76
CA MET A 425 -13.87 1.54 -6.11
C MET A 425 -15.23 2.16 -5.82
N VAL A 426 -16.31 1.46 -6.16
CA VAL A 426 -17.67 2.00 -5.99
C VAL A 426 -18.06 2.06 -4.51
N ARG A 427 -17.55 1.15 -3.67
CA ARG A 427 -17.84 1.11 -2.24
C ARG A 427 -16.93 1.99 -1.38
N GLU A 428 -15.72 2.32 -1.84
CA GLU A 428 -14.74 3.04 -1.01
C GLU A 428 -14.95 4.56 -0.93
N ILE A 429 -15.72 5.14 -1.86
CA ILE A 429 -16.04 6.57 -1.80
C ILE A 429 -16.90 6.86 -0.56
N ARG A 430 -16.69 8.02 0.09
CA ARG A 430 -17.46 8.38 1.30
C ARG A 430 -18.94 8.57 0.99
N SER A 431 -19.27 8.94 -0.24
CA SER A 431 -20.63 9.08 -0.75
C SER A 431 -21.28 7.77 -1.20
N ALA A 432 -20.63 6.60 -1.02
CA ALA A 432 -21.20 5.28 -1.35
C ALA A 432 -22.58 5.00 -0.71
N PRO A 433 -22.92 5.51 0.49
CA PRO A 433 -24.28 5.38 1.03
C PRO A 433 -25.38 5.92 0.10
N LEU A 434 -25.09 6.94 -0.73
CA LEU A 434 -26.05 7.44 -1.72
C LEU A 434 -26.42 6.39 -2.77
N LEU A 435 -25.48 5.51 -3.12
CA LEU A 435 -25.68 4.43 -4.09
C LEU A 435 -26.45 3.25 -3.50
N THR A 436 -26.45 3.10 -2.17
CA THR A 436 -27.05 1.95 -1.46
C THR A 436 -28.38 2.26 -0.78
N GLY A 437 -28.98 3.42 -1.08
CA GLY A 437 -30.33 3.77 -0.62
C GLY A 437 -30.40 4.69 0.61
N TYR A 438 -29.43 5.60 0.77
CA TYR A 438 -29.44 6.59 1.85
C TYR A 438 -30.79 7.33 1.97
N ARG A 439 -31.29 7.45 3.21
CA ARG A 439 -32.60 8.05 3.54
C ARG A 439 -33.80 7.40 2.84
N GLY A 440 -33.73 6.10 2.55
CA GLY A 440 -34.83 5.35 1.94
C GLY A 440 -34.96 5.57 0.44
N ALA A 441 -33.94 6.15 -0.21
CA ALA A 441 -33.83 6.16 -1.65
C ALA A 441 -33.70 4.72 -2.19
N GLU A 442 -34.10 4.51 -3.44
CA GLU A 442 -33.93 3.21 -4.09
C GLU A 442 -32.44 2.94 -4.36
N PRO A 443 -31.90 1.77 -3.97
CA PRO A 443 -30.51 1.41 -4.29
C PRO A 443 -30.27 1.36 -5.81
N VAL A 444 -29.11 1.84 -6.24
CA VAL A 444 -28.73 1.82 -7.66
C VAL A 444 -28.21 0.44 -8.07
N ASN A 445 -28.19 0.18 -9.37
CA ASN A 445 -27.54 -1.00 -9.93
C ASN A 445 -26.02 -0.84 -9.88
N MET A 446 -25.42 -1.28 -8.77
CA MET A 446 -23.97 -1.21 -8.54
C MET A 446 -23.17 -1.94 -9.63
N ALA A 447 -23.67 -3.08 -10.12
CA ALA A 447 -22.99 -3.86 -11.15
C ALA A 447 -22.89 -3.08 -12.48
N ALA A 448 -23.89 -2.25 -12.81
CA ALA A 448 -23.83 -1.39 -14.00
C ALA A 448 -22.77 -0.29 -13.88
N ILE A 449 -22.56 0.26 -12.67
CA ILE A 449 -21.48 1.22 -12.41
C ILE A 449 -20.11 0.51 -12.50
N GLU A 450 -19.99 -0.65 -11.86
CA GLU A 450 -18.78 -1.47 -11.89
C GLU A 450 -18.38 -1.85 -13.33
N GLU A 451 -19.37 -2.16 -14.19
CA GLU A 451 -19.15 -2.42 -15.61
C GLU A 451 -18.68 -1.18 -16.37
N LEU A 452 -19.30 -0.01 -16.14
CA LEU A 452 -18.87 1.25 -16.76
C LEU A 452 -17.40 1.57 -16.41
N VAL A 453 -17.02 1.42 -15.14
CA VAL A 453 -15.63 1.61 -14.68
C VAL A 453 -14.68 0.67 -15.42
N GLN A 454 -15.04 -0.61 -15.56
CA GLN A 454 -14.21 -1.60 -16.27
C GLN A 454 -14.08 -1.30 -17.76
N ARG A 455 -15.16 -0.87 -18.43
CA ARG A 455 -15.14 -0.49 -19.86
C ARG A 455 -14.22 0.73 -20.09
N VAL A 456 -14.34 1.77 -19.27
CA VAL A 456 -13.46 2.95 -19.34
C VAL A 456 -12.01 2.59 -19.03
N ALA A 457 -11.76 1.68 -18.08
CA ALA A 457 -10.42 1.20 -17.75
C ALA A 457 -9.75 0.43 -18.89
N ARG A 458 -10.51 -0.43 -19.58
CA ARG A 458 -10.03 -1.13 -20.78
C ARG A 458 -9.72 -0.12 -21.89
N LEU A 459 -10.63 0.80 -22.17
CA LEU A 459 -10.47 1.87 -23.14
C LEU A 459 -9.18 2.68 -22.89
N LYS A 460 -8.96 3.14 -21.66
CA LYS A 460 -7.74 3.88 -21.31
C LYS A 460 -6.47 3.03 -21.41
N SER A 461 -6.54 1.73 -21.15
CA SER A 461 -5.38 0.83 -21.26
C SER A 461 -4.94 0.62 -22.70
N GLU A 462 -5.90 0.51 -23.61
CA GLU A 462 -5.69 0.17 -25.02
C GLU A 462 -5.44 1.41 -25.91
N LEU A 463 -5.82 2.61 -25.45
CA LEU A 463 -5.64 3.88 -26.17
C LEU A 463 -4.74 4.88 -25.40
N PRO A 464 -3.40 4.73 -25.44
CA PRO A 464 -2.49 5.66 -24.76
C PRO A 464 -2.47 7.07 -25.35
N ARG A 465 -2.91 7.20 -26.61
CA ARG A 465 -3.06 8.49 -27.32
C ARG A 465 -4.29 9.26 -26.87
N LEU A 466 -5.22 8.61 -26.18
CA LEU A 466 -6.33 9.24 -25.50
C LEU A 466 -5.83 9.72 -24.13
N VAL A 467 -5.50 11.01 -24.06
CA VAL A 467 -4.90 11.66 -22.89
C VAL A 467 -5.89 11.76 -21.74
N SER A 468 -7.16 12.04 -22.03
CA SER A 468 -8.23 12.02 -21.03
C SER A 468 -9.57 11.62 -21.64
N ILE A 469 -10.43 11.04 -20.81
CA ILE A 469 -11.84 10.75 -21.07
C ILE A 469 -12.61 11.03 -19.77
N ASP A 470 -13.54 11.97 -19.80
CA ASP A 470 -14.49 12.21 -18.73
C ASP A 470 -15.84 11.65 -19.17
N VAL A 471 -16.39 10.72 -18.39
CA VAL A 471 -17.71 10.12 -18.60
C VAL A 471 -18.56 10.55 -17.41
N GLY A 472 -19.26 11.67 -17.55
CA GLY A 472 -19.96 12.29 -16.44
C GLY A 472 -20.59 13.64 -16.82
N PRO A 473 -21.82 13.93 -16.34
CA PRO A 473 -22.61 13.08 -15.44
C PRO A 473 -23.19 11.84 -16.15
N ALA A 474 -23.14 10.70 -15.47
CA ALA A 474 -23.88 9.49 -15.80
C ALA A 474 -24.87 9.19 -14.67
N LEU A 475 -26.15 8.98 -14.97
CA LEU A 475 -27.18 8.75 -13.97
C LEU A 475 -27.27 7.27 -13.65
N ALA A 476 -26.96 6.91 -12.41
CA ALA A 476 -27.10 5.54 -11.89
C ALA A 476 -28.45 5.38 -11.20
N SER A 477 -29.25 4.43 -11.68
CA SER A 477 -30.57 4.06 -11.16
C SER A 477 -30.63 2.56 -10.86
N SER A 478 -31.75 2.07 -10.34
CA SER A 478 -31.96 0.62 -10.17
C SER A 478 -32.02 -0.14 -11.51
N ALA A 479 -32.35 0.55 -12.61
CA ALA A 479 -32.40 -0.04 -13.95
C ALA A 479 -31.01 -0.18 -14.61
N GLY A 480 -30.06 0.70 -14.29
CA GLY A 480 -28.74 0.72 -14.92
C GLY A 480 -28.08 2.10 -14.84
N VAL A 481 -27.12 2.35 -15.75
CA VAL A 481 -26.41 3.62 -15.87
C VAL A 481 -26.64 4.24 -17.24
N THR A 482 -27.08 5.50 -17.26
CA THR A 482 -27.25 6.29 -18.50
C THR A 482 -26.22 7.40 -18.53
N VAL A 483 -25.33 7.40 -19.54
CA VAL A 483 -24.32 8.46 -19.70
C VAL A 483 -24.94 9.66 -20.42
N LEU A 484 -24.98 10.82 -19.76
CA LEU A 484 -25.54 12.04 -20.33
C LEU A 484 -24.51 12.83 -21.13
N GLU A 485 -23.30 12.95 -20.58
CA GLU A 485 -22.22 13.75 -21.15
C GLU A 485 -20.90 12.98 -21.11
N ALA A 486 -20.07 13.24 -22.11
CA ALA A 486 -18.70 12.79 -22.12
C ALA A 486 -17.80 13.76 -22.90
N GLU A 487 -16.56 13.90 -22.45
CA GLU A 487 -15.52 14.69 -23.13
C GLU A 487 -14.24 13.87 -23.24
N ALA A 488 -13.62 13.89 -24.43
CA ALA A 488 -12.40 13.15 -24.71
C ALA A 488 -11.31 14.06 -25.27
N ARG A 489 -10.06 13.84 -24.85
CA ARG A 489 -8.89 14.56 -25.38
C ARG A 489 -7.83 13.58 -25.88
N VAL A 490 -7.31 13.85 -27.07
CA VAL A 490 -6.19 13.11 -27.66
C VAL A 490 -4.91 13.92 -27.64
N GLY A 491 -3.76 13.24 -27.65
CA GLY A 491 -2.45 13.87 -27.69
C GLY A 491 -1.34 12.91 -28.09
N PRO A 492 -0.16 13.44 -28.41
CA PRO A 492 1.01 12.62 -28.69
C PRO A 492 1.42 11.84 -27.44
N VAL A 493 1.86 10.61 -27.66
CA VAL A 493 2.42 9.77 -26.60
C VAL A 493 3.86 10.23 -26.36
N GLY A 494 4.13 10.89 -25.24
CA GLY A 494 5.50 11.00 -24.74
C GLY A 494 6.06 9.58 -24.54
N ASP A 495 7.36 9.34 -24.72
CA ASP A 495 7.97 8.01 -24.51
C ASP A 495 7.58 7.46 -23.13
N THR A 496 6.58 6.56 -23.05
CA THR A 496 5.72 6.33 -21.85
C THR A 496 5.94 4.97 -21.21
N ARG A 497 6.84 4.13 -21.75
CA ARG A 497 6.91 2.70 -21.34
C ARG A 497 8.32 2.16 -21.10
N GLY A 498 9.36 2.92 -21.39
CA GLY A 498 10.74 2.49 -21.18
C GLY A 498 11.25 2.72 -19.76
N ASP A 499 11.90 1.72 -19.15
CA ASP A 499 12.67 1.86 -17.89
C ASP A 499 13.85 2.87 -18.03
N TRP A 500 14.15 3.30 -19.25
CA TRP A 500 15.34 4.08 -19.62
C TRP A 500 15.38 5.46 -18.98
N SER A 501 14.26 6.15 -18.74
CA SER A 501 14.28 7.47 -18.09
C SER A 501 14.50 7.40 -16.57
N ALA A 502 14.09 6.30 -15.92
CA ALA A 502 14.23 6.10 -14.48
C ALA A 502 15.62 5.61 -14.03
N ARG A 503 16.52 5.36 -15.01
CA ARG A 503 17.90 4.88 -14.86
C ARG A 503 18.94 5.92 -15.30
N ARG A 504 18.55 7.19 -15.47
CA ARG A 504 19.47 8.28 -15.81
C ARG A 504 19.87 9.05 -14.55
N LEU A 505 21.15 9.36 -14.45
CA LEU A 505 21.64 10.38 -13.53
C LEU A 505 21.08 11.74 -13.98
N ALA A 506 20.67 12.58 -13.02
CA ALA A 506 20.36 13.97 -13.34
C ALA A 506 21.63 14.67 -13.84
N ARG A 507 21.53 15.47 -14.90
CA ARG A 507 22.61 16.41 -15.26
C ARG A 507 22.60 17.54 -14.24
N MET A 508 23.69 17.71 -13.48
CA MET A 508 23.80 18.86 -12.60
C MET A 508 24.06 20.12 -13.44
N PRO A 509 23.51 21.30 -13.05
CA PRO A 509 23.88 22.56 -13.68
C PRO A 509 25.40 22.78 -13.52
N GLY A 510 26.15 22.66 -14.61
CA GLY A 510 27.62 22.78 -14.61
C GLY A 510 28.38 21.53 -15.07
N ASP A 511 27.71 20.38 -15.27
CA ASP A 511 28.36 19.18 -15.82
C ASP A 511 28.62 19.35 -17.33
N THR A 512 29.84 19.78 -17.67
CA THR A 512 30.38 19.75 -19.03
C THR A 512 30.95 18.37 -19.35
N VAL A 513 30.11 17.42 -19.74
CA VAL A 513 30.61 16.22 -20.45
C VAL A 513 30.43 16.45 -21.95
N PRO A 514 31.51 16.40 -22.76
CA PRO A 514 31.43 16.62 -24.21
C PRO A 514 30.59 15.54 -24.90
N HIS A 515 30.01 15.92 -26.03
CA HIS A 515 29.08 15.17 -26.87
C HIS A 515 29.53 13.78 -27.29
#